data_AF-A0A1E7HQH8-F1
#
_entry.id   AF-A0A1E7HQH8-F1
#
_cell.length_a   1.000
_cell.length_b   1.000
_cell.length_c   1.000
_cell.angle_alpha   90.00
_cell.angle_beta   90.00
_cell.angle_gamma   90.00
#
_symmetry.space_group_name_H-M   'P 1'
#
loop_
_entity.id
_entity.type
_entity.pdbx_description
1 polymer ?
#
loop_
_entity_poly.entity_id
_entity_poly.type
_entity_poly.pdbx_seq_one_letter_code
_entity_poly.pdbx_strand_id
1 'polypeptide(L)'
;MSKDFDNFVEELQNQIFEQTREDYGDVAFQRWLKPLYMGTMDNPDGYGRITGSCGDTIQIFLKFKNEKVKKASFQTDGCGSSAVCGSFAAELAAFFKIPAMVCINKFDLNPDEGEAIEAFAKQRNIKVMGRIPFDPAFTRAMVQGKTIVEFDGNSEGCEAVKKIWENLVQRLEL
;
A
#
# COMPACT_ATOMS: atom_id res chain seq x y z
N MET A 1 -28.75 32.76 2.27
CA MET A 1 -27.87 32.12 3.27
C MET A 1 -27.80 30.61 3.13
N SER A 2 -28.90 29.82 3.16
CA SER A 2 -28.75 28.36 2.94
C SER A 2 -28.39 28.03 1.48
N LYS A 3 -29.17 28.52 0.50
CA LYS A 3 -28.94 28.23 -0.93
C LYS A 3 -27.57 28.69 -1.45
N ASP A 4 -27.11 29.85 -1.02
CA ASP A 4 -25.81 30.39 -1.49
C ASP A 4 -24.65 29.55 -0.94
N PHE A 5 -24.78 29.05 0.30
CA PHE A 5 -23.81 28.16 0.91
C PHE A 5 -23.87 26.75 0.29
N ASP A 6 -25.07 26.22 0.08
CA ASP A 6 -25.27 24.92 -0.55
C ASP A 6 -24.68 24.90 -1.97
N ASN A 7 -24.94 25.94 -2.77
CA ASN A 7 -24.36 26.09 -4.11
C ASN A 7 -22.83 26.16 -4.08
N PHE A 8 -22.26 26.92 -3.12
CA PHE A 8 -20.81 27.01 -2.97
C PHE A 8 -20.18 25.66 -2.61
N VAL A 9 -20.81 24.89 -1.73
CA VAL A 9 -20.35 23.54 -1.35
C VAL A 9 -20.43 22.59 -2.55
N GLU A 10 -21.51 22.63 -3.33
CA GLU A 10 -21.65 21.83 -4.55
C GLU A 10 -20.59 22.18 -5.60
N GLU A 11 -20.33 23.47 -5.83
CA GLU A 11 -19.28 23.94 -6.75
C GLU A 11 -17.89 23.47 -6.30
N LEU A 12 -17.56 23.62 -5.01
CA LEU A 12 -16.30 23.13 -4.45
C LEU A 12 -16.17 21.62 -4.61
N GLN A 13 -17.23 20.87 -4.32
CA GLN A 13 -17.22 19.42 -4.45
C GLN A 13 -16.99 19.00 -5.90
N ASN A 14 -17.64 19.66 -6.86
CA ASN A 14 -17.44 19.40 -8.29
C ASN A 14 -16.01 19.71 -8.74
N GLN A 15 -15.42 20.82 -8.27
CA GLN A 15 -14.02 21.14 -8.55
C GLN A 15 -13.06 20.07 -8.01
N ILE A 16 -13.29 19.60 -6.77
CA ILE A 16 -12.50 18.51 -6.18
C ILE A 16 -12.64 17.24 -7.02
N PHE A 17 -13.85 16.93 -7.49
CA PHE A 17 -14.11 15.73 -8.29
C PHE A 17 -13.43 15.76 -9.65
N GLU A 18 -13.53 16.87 -10.38
CA GLU A 18 -12.86 17.01 -11.68
C GLU A 18 -11.34 17.00 -11.52
N GLN A 19 -10.80 17.75 -10.56
CA GLN A 19 -9.35 17.74 -10.28
C GLN A 19 -8.84 16.33 -9.95
N THR A 20 -9.58 15.57 -9.14
CA THR A 20 -9.21 14.20 -8.78
C THR A 20 -9.19 13.28 -10.01
N ARG A 21 -10.15 13.43 -10.94
CA ARG A 21 -10.15 12.66 -12.20
C ARG A 21 -8.99 13.05 -13.10
N GLU A 22 -8.68 14.34 -13.20
CA GLU A 22 -7.54 14.82 -14.00
C GLU A 22 -6.21 14.28 -13.45
N ASP A 23 -6.02 14.32 -12.13
CA ASP A 23 -4.75 13.94 -11.51
C ASP A 23 -4.57 12.41 -11.38
N TYR A 24 -5.63 11.68 -11.05
CA TYR A 24 -5.55 10.25 -10.68
C TYR A 24 -6.30 9.31 -11.63
N GLY A 25 -7.04 9.86 -12.59
CA GLY A 25 -7.86 9.09 -13.53
C GLY A 25 -9.16 8.56 -12.95
N ASP A 26 -10.06 8.15 -13.86
CA ASP A 26 -11.40 7.67 -13.51
C ASP A 26 -11.38 6.46 -12.57
N VAL A 27 -10.41 5.56 -12.73
CA VAL A 27 -10.30 4.34 -11.92
C VAL A 27 -10.08 4.66 -10.44
N ALA A 28 -9.15 5.58 -10.15
CA ALA A 28 -8.87 6.01 -8.78
C ALA A 28 -10.04 6.83 -8.21
N PHE A 29 -10.63 7.70 -9.01
CA PHE A 29 -11.79 8.50 -8.62
C PHE A 29 -12.99 7.62 -8.24
N GLN A 30 -13.35 6.63 -9.06
CA GLN A 30 -14.43 5.69 -8.74
C GLN A 30 -14.12 4.86 -7.50
N ARG A 31 -12.84 4.47 -7.33
CA ARG A 31 -12.40 3.75 -6.15
C ARG A 31 -12.51 4.59 -4.88
N TRP A 32 -12.26 5.89 -4.96
CA TRP A 32 -12.40 6.81 -3.84
C TRP A 32 -13.87 6.96 -3.41
N LEU A 33 -14.79 7.13 -4.36
CA LEU A 33 -16.23 7.23 -4.07
C LEU A 33 -16.80 5.95 -3.45
N LYS A 34 -16.30 4.78 -3.88
CA LYS A 34 -16.76 3.47 -3.43
C LYS A 34 -15.58 2.55 -3.12
N PRO A 35 -14.90 2.73 -1.98
CA PRO A 35 -13.77 1.89 -1.62
C PRO A 35 -14.25 0.46 -1.35
N LEU A 36 -13.56 -0.51 -1.95
CA LEU A 36 -13.76 -1.93 -1.67
C LEU A 36 -12.95 -2.35 -0.45
N TYR A 37 -13.44 -3.32 0.32
CA TYR A 37 -12.74 -3.89 1.48
C TYR A 37 -12.47 -2.90 2.63
N MET A 38 -13.15 -1.75 2.65
CA MET A 38 -13.09 -0.83 3.79
C MET A 38 -13.95 -1.36 4.95
N GLY A 39 -13.33 -1.50 6.12
CA GLY A 39 -13.93 -2.01 7.34
C GLY A 39 -12.93 -2.77 8.21
N THR A 40 -13.26 -2.91 9.49
CA THR A 40 -12.51 -3.70 10.45
C THR A 40 -12.74 -5.20 10.25
N MET A 41 -11.85 -6.02 10.81
CA MET A 41 -11.97 -7.48 10.79
C MET A 41 -11.84 -8.02 12.21
N ASP A 42 -12.79 -8.85 12.63
CA ASP A 42 -12.70 -9.56 13.90
C ASP A 42 -11.68 -10.70 13.82
N ASN A 43 -10.86 -10.83 14.86
CA ASN A 43 -9.85 -11.88 15.00
C ASN A 43 -8.94 -12.05 13.75
N PRO A 44 -8.27 -10.96 13.30
CA PRO A 44 -7.34 -11.03 12.18
C PRO A 44 -6.12 -11.88 12.57
N ASP A 45 -5.50 -12.51 11.58
CA ASP A 45 -4.26 -13.25 11.78
C ASP A 45 -3.04 -12.33 11.71
N GLY A 46 -3.11 -11.27 10.89
CA GLY A 46 -2.14 -10.19 10.82
C GLY A 46 -2.85 -8.83 10.91
N TYR A 47 -2.27 -7.92 11.68
CA TYR A 47 -2.82 -6.59 11.92
C TYR A 47 -1.68 -5.57 11.93
N GLY A 48 -1.86 -4.48 11.20
CA GLY A 48 -0.96 -3.33 11.24
C GLY A 48 -1.77 -2.05 11.45
N ARG A 49 -1.26 -1.14 12.28
CA ARG A 49 -1.82 0.18 12.52
C ARG A 49 -0.71 1.20 12.58
N ILE A 50 -0.84 2.27 11.82
CA ILE A 50 0.11 3.39 11.84
C ILE A 50 -0.66 4.70 11.78
N THR A 51 -0.21 5.66 12.59
CA THR A 51 -0.67 7.05 12.54
C THR A 51 0.46 7.89 11.94
N GLY A 52 0.17 8.57 10.82
CA GLY A 52 1.12 9.44 10.13
C GLY A 52 1.35 10.75 10.88
N SER A 53 2.36 11.50 10.45
CA SER A 53 2.66 12.83 11.02
C SER A 53 1.55 13.86 10.75
N CYS A 54 0.68 13.63 9.76
CA CYS A 54 -0.52 14.43 9.52
C CYS A 54 -1.64 14.18 10.53
N GLY A 55 -1.54 13.15 11.37
CA GLY A 55 -2.57 12.73 12.33
C GLY A 55 -3.50 11.62 11.81
N ASP A 56 -3.52 11.38 10.50
CA ASP A 56 -4.31 10.31 9.89
C ASP A 56 -3.77 8.93 10.29
N THR A 57 -4.67 7.97 10.47
CA THR A 57 -4.39 6.59 10.84
C THR A 57 -4.90 5.64 9.76
N ILE A 58 -4.04 4.71 9.36
CA ILE A 58 -4.44 3.55 8.53
C ILE A 58 -4.24 2.25 9.29
N GLN A 59 -5.18 1.33 9.10
CA GLN A 59 -5.20 0.00 9.66
C GLN A 59 -5.40 -1.03 8.56
N ILE A 60 -4.63 -2.11 8.59
CA ILE A 60 -4.73 -3.23 7.65
C ILE A 60 -4.96 -4.52 8.43
N PHE A 61 -5.87 -5.35 7.95
CA PHE A 61 -6.26 -6.62 8.56
C PHE A 61 -6.13 -7.74 7.55
N LEU A 62 -5.46 -8.82 7.93
CA LEU A 62 -5.24 -9.99 7.08
C LEU A 62 -5.71 -11.27 7.76
N LYS A 63 -6.39 -12.13 7.01
CA LYS A 63 -6.70 -13.52 7.39
C LYS A 63 -5.97 -14.47 6.47
N PHE A 64 -5.28 -15.46 7.02
CA PHE A 64 -4.49 -16.42 6.26
C PHE A 64 -5.14 -17.81 6.24
N LYS A 65 -4.97 -18.54 5.14
CA LYS A 65 -5.28 -19.97 5.03
C LYS A 65 -4.26 -20.64 4.12
N ASN A 66 -3.59 -21.68 4.61
CA ASN A 66 -2.57 -22.43 3.86
C ASN A 66 -1.52 -21.50 3.23
N GLU A 67 -0.95 -20.59 4.03
CA GLU A 67 0.07 -19.59 3.61
C GLU A 67 -0.42 -18.52 2.63
N LYS A 68 -1.71 -18.49 2.30
CA LYS A 68 -2.30 -17.53 1.37
C LYS A 68 -3.18 -16.54 2.11
N VAL A 69 -3.23 -15.30 1.64
CA VAL A 69 -4.22 -14.33 2.12
C VAL A 69 -5.60 -14.79 1.65
N LYS A 70 -6.48 -15.06 2.62
CA LYS A 70 -7.86 -15.50 2.37
C LYS A 70 -8.83 -14.33 2.38
N LYS A 71 -8.57 -13.34 3.24
CA LYS A 71 -9.31 -12.08 3.34
C LYS A 71 -8.35 -10.96 3.71
N ALA A 72 -8.60 -9.79 3.16
CA ALA A 72 -7.96 -8.55 3.56
C ALA A 72 -9.03 -7.47 3.71
N SER A 73 -8.87 -6.59 4.69
CA SER A 73 -9.66 -5.37 4.82
C SER A 73 -8.79 -4.25 5.37
N PHE A 74 -9.27 -3.02 5.28
CA PHE A 74 -8.56 -1.86 5.78
C PHE A 74 -9.52 -0.84 6.40
N GLN A 75 -9.02 0.01 7.29
CA GLN A 75 -9.75 1.15 7.81
C GLN A 75 -8.81 2.36 7.81
N THR A 76 -9.29 3.52 7.38
CA THR A 76 -8.53 4.77 7.46
C THR A 76 -9.47 5.91 7.85
N ASP A 77 -8.97 6.87 8.60
CA ASP A 77 -9.59 8.19 8.80
C ASP A 77 -8.89 9.29 7.98
N GLY A 78 -7.83 8.92 7.23
CA GLY A 78 -7.10 9.83 6.37
C GLY A 78 -7.76 10.19 5.04
N CYS A 79 -7.01 10.93 4.22
CA CYS A 79 -7.48 11.50 2.96
C CYS A 79 -7.91 10.46 1.90
N GLY A 80 -8.53 10.95 0.81
CA GLY A 80 -9.01 10.11 -0.30
C GLY A 80 -7.93 9.21 -0.90
N SER A 81 -6.70 9.71 -1.01
CA SER A 81 -5.55 8.91 -1.47
C SER A 81 -5.27 7.72 -0.56
N SER A 82 -5.34 7.89 0.77
CA SER A 82 -5.20 6.79 1.73
C SER A 82 -6.30 5.75 1.57
N ALA A 83 -7.54 6.18 1.33
CA ALA A 83 -8.67 5.28 1.09
C ALA A 83 -8.51 4.47 -0.20
N VAL A 84 -8.09 5.13 -1.29
CA VAL A 84 -7.84 4.48 -2.58
C VAL A 84 -6.71 3.46 -2.47
N CYS A 85 -5.57 3.86 -1.90
CA CYS A 85 -4.42 2.99 -1.70
C CYS A 85 -4.75 1.78 -0.82
N GLY A 86 -5.41 2.01 0.32
CA GLY A 86 -5.84 0.94 1.22
C GLY A 86 -6.78 -0.05 0.52
N SER A 87 -7.72 0.45 -0.28
CA SER A 87 -8.66 -0.40 -1.01
C SER A 87 -7.99 -1.27 -2.07
N PHE A 88 -7.10 -0.70 -2.89
CA PHE A 88 -6.36 -1.49 -3.89
C PHE A 88 -5.41 -2.49 -3.24
N ALA A 89 -4.73 -2.12 -2.16
CA ALA A 89 -3.85 -3.02 -1.43
C ALA A 89 -4.61 -4.23 -0.87
N ALA A 90 -5.76 -4.01 -0.24
CA ALA A 90 -6.61 -5.08 0.28
C ALA A 90 -7.17 -5.96 -0.85
N GLU A 91 -7.61 -5.36 -1.95
CA GLU A 91 -8.10 -6.09 -3.13
C GLU A 91 -7.02 -7.02 -3.71
N LEU A 92 -5.82 -6.48 -3.97
CA LEU A 92 -4.70 -7.27 -4.50
C LEU A 92 -4.35 -8.43 -3.57
N ALA A 93 -4.22 -8.14 -2.26
CA ALA A 93 -3.87 -9.13 -1.28
C ALA A 93 -4.89 -10.28 -1.24
N ALA A 94 -6.19 -9.98 -1.27
CA ALA A 94 -7.23 -11.00 -1.29
C ALA A 94 -7.36 -11.75 -2.64
N PHE A 95 -6.97 -11.10 -3.74
CA PHE A 95 -7.09 -11.64 -5.09
C PHE A 95 -6.02 -12.69 -5.39
N PHE A 96 -4.75 -12.39 -5.07
CA PHE A 96 -3.63 -13.25 -5.39
C PHE A 96 -3.61 -14.48 -4.48
N LYS A 97 -4.22 -15.58 -4.94
CA LYS A 97 -4.23 -16.89 -4.27
C LYS A 97 -2.88 -17.63 -4.38
N ILE A 98 -1.78 -16.90 -4.25
CA ILE A 98 -0.41 -17.42 -4.26
C ILE A 98 0.14 -17.45 -2.83
N PRO A 99 1.14 -18.30 -2.53
CA PRO A 99 1.82 -18.27 -1.24
C PRO A 99 2.30 -16.85 -0.92
N ALA A 100 1.96 -16.36 0.27
CA ALA A 100 2.37 -15.05 0.71
C ALA A 100 3.89 -15.03 0.92
N MET A 101 4.51 -13.96 0.45
CA MET A 101 5.92 -13.65 0.63
C MET A 101 5.99 -12.19 1.07
N VAL A 102 7.04 -11.83 1.81
CA VAL A 102 7.19 -10.47 2.32
C VAL A 102 8.53 -9.89 1.90
N CYS A 103 8.51 -8.64 1.44
CA CYS A 103 9.69 -7.78 1.47
C CYS A 103 9.38 -6.59 2.38
N ILE A 104 10.40 -6.06 3.03
CA ILE A 104 10.24 -4.92 3.94
C ILE A 104 10.82 -3.70 3.24
N ASN A 105 9.91 -2.80 2.86
CA ASN A 105 10.28 -1.55 2.20
C ASN A 105 10.67 -0.49 3.22
N LYS A 106 11.75 0.24 2.95
CA LYS A 106 12.33 1.25 3.85
C LYS A 106 12.57 0.70 5.26
N PHE A 107 13.16 -0.49 5.33
CA PHE A 107 13.29 -1.26 6.57
C PHE A 107 14.08 -0.52 7.67
N ASP A 108 14.92 0.40 7.26
CA ASP A 108 15.81 1.24 8.05
C ASP A 108 15.11 2.45 8.70
N LEU A 109 13.92 2.83 8.23
CA LEU A 109 13.17 3.95 8.85
C LEU A 109 12.60 3.59 10.22
N ASN A 110 12.25 2.32 10.42
CA ASN A 110 11.81 1.80 11.70
C ASN A 110 12.29 0.35 11.87
N PRO A 111 13.54 0.18 12.37
CA PRO A 111 14.15 -1.14 12.48
C PRO A 111 13.36 -2.09 13.39
N ASP A 112 12.79 -1.59 14.49
CA ASP A 112 12.02 -2.38 15.44
C ASP A 112 10.75 -2.97 14.77
N GLU A 113 10.02 -2.16 14.02
CA GLU A 113 8.87 -2.64 13.23
C GLU A 113 9.32 -3.60 12.11
N GLY A 114 10.46 -3.34 11.48
CA GLY A 114 11.07 -4.24 10.51
C GLY A 114 11.32 -5.64 11.09
N GLU A 115 11.95 -5.71 12.25
CA GLU A 115 12.20 -6.97 12.97
C GLU A 115 10.91 -7.66 13.40
N ALA A 116 9.91 -6.90 13.86
CA ALA A 116 8.59 -7.42 14.21
C ALA A 116 7.88 -8.08 13.01
N ILE A 117 7.96 -7.45 11.82
CA ILE A 117 7.39 -8.00 10.58
C ILE A 117 8.09 -9.33 10.21
N GLU A 118 9.41 -9.42 10.34
CA GLU A 118 10.14 -10.66 10.06
C GLU A 118 9.80 -11.78 11.04
N ALA A 119 9.69 -11.45 12.33
CA ALA A 119 9.29 -12.39 13.36
C ALA A 119 7.88 -12.94 13.09
N PHE A 120 6.94 -12.05 12.75
CA PHE A 120 5.59 -12.42 12.34
C PHE A 120 5.59 -13.34 11.11
N ALA A 121 6.33 -12.97 10.07
CA ALA A 121 6.43 -13.75 8.84
C ALA A 121 6.95 -15.17 9.13
N LYS A 122 8.02 -15.27 9.92
CA LYS A 122 8.61 -16.55 10.34
C LYS A 122 7.62 -17.42 11.11
N GLN A 123 6.86 -16.85 12.05
CA GLN A 123 5.85 -17.59 12.82
C GLN A 123 4.73 -18.16 11.93
N ARG A 124 4.42 -17.50 10.82
CA ARG A 124 3.35 -17.88 9.88
C ARG A 124 3.85 -18.69 8.68
N ASN A 125 5.12 -19.10 8.68
CA ASN A 125 5.79 -19.75 7.55
C ASN A 125 5.78 -18.93 6.25
N ILE A 126 5.72 -17.59 6.37
CA ILE A 126 5.81 -16.64 5.26
C ILE A 126 7.30 -16.35 5.02
N LYS A 127 7.74 -16.51 3.77
CA LYS A 127 9.14 -16.27 3.41
C LYS A 127 9.42 -14.77 3.30
N VAL A 128 10.45 -14.30 4.01
CA VAL A 128 11.05 -12.98 3.80
C VAL A 128 11.98 -13.05 2.58
N MET A 129 11.69 -12.24 1.57
CA MET A 129 12.37 -12.20 0.26
C MET A 129 13.52 -11.20 0.23
N GLY A 130 13.49 -10.20 1.11
CA GLY A 130 14.53 -9.19 1.23
C GLY A 130 14.03 -7.91 1.87
N ARG A 131 14.95 -6.98 2.03
CA ARG A 131 14.72 -5.63 2.58
C ARG A 131 15.14 -4.61 1.54
N ILE A 132 14.40 -3.52 1.43
CA ILE A 132 14.72 -2.37 0.57
C ILE A 132 15.03 -1.20 1.50
N PRO A 133 16.22 -0.59 1.46
CA PRO A 133 16.54 0.57 2.29
C PRO A 133 15.78 1.81 1.84
N PHE A 134 15.75 2.85 2.68
CA PHE A 134 15.28 4.16 2.27
C PHE A 134 16.25 4.76 1.25
N ASP A 135 15.77 4.96 0.03
CA ASP A 135 16.55 5.53 -1.04
C ASP A 135 15.82 6.73 -1.69
N PRO A 136 16.34 7.96 -1.57
CA PRO A 136 15.79 9.14 -2.22
C PRO A 136 15.68 9.05 -3.75
N ALA A 137 16.42 8.14 -4.40
CA ALA A 137 16.32 7.91 -5.84
C ALA A 137 14.90 7.50 -6.26
N PHE A 138 14.14 6.78 -5.44
CA PHE A 138 12.74 6.48 -5.72
C PHE A 138 11.88 7.73 -5.87
N THR A 139 12.07 8.71 -4.96
CA THR A 139 11.29 9.96 -5.01
C THR A 139 11.62 10.74 -6.27
N ARG A 140 12.91 10.83 -6.64
CA ARG A 140 13.34 11.49 -7.87
C ARG A 140 12.82 10.78 -9.13
N ALA A 141 12.80 9.45 -9.13
CA ALA A 141 12.24 8.64 -10.21
C ALA A 141 10.73 8.92 -10.39
N MET A 142 9.97 8.92 -9.28
CA MET A 142 8.53 9.21 -9.29
C MET A 142 8.21 10.60 -9.85
N VAL A 143 8.97 11.64 -9.47
CA VAL A 143 8.80 13.00 -10.00
C VAL A 143 8.98 13.04 -11.52
N GLN A 144 9.77 12.12 -12.09
CA GLN A 144 9.97 12.00 -13.54
C GLN A 144 9.05 10.96 -14.21
N GLY A 145 8.14 10.33 -13.47
CA GLY A 145 7.27 9.27 -13.99
C GLY A 145 8.04 8.00 -14.43
N LYS A 146 9.22 7.75 -13.82
CA LYS A 146 10.07 6.60 -14.13
C LYS A 146 10.09 5.60 -12.98
N THR A 147 10.31 4.34 -13.29
CA THR A 147 10.67 3.32 -12.30
C THR A 147 12.10 3.54 -11.78
N ILE A 148 12.45 2.94 -10.65
CA ILE A 148 13.81 3.02 -10.11
C ILE A 148 14.85 2.44 -11.08
N VAL A 149 14.49 1.39 -11.82
CA VAL A 149 15.36 0.71 -12.79
C VAL A 149 15.67 1.62 -13.98
N GLU A 150 14.68 2.37 -14.46
CA GLU A 150 14.83 3.32 -15.58
C GLU A 150 15.54 4.61 -15.17
N PHE A 151 15.42 5.00 -13.89
CA PHE A 151 15.98 6.25 -13.38
C PHE A 151 17.43 6.10 -12.91
N ASP A 152 17.69 5.16 -12.01
CA ASP A 152 19.01 4.91 -11.43
C ASP A 152 19.20 3.43 -11.13
N GLY A 153 19.63 2.72 -12.18
CA GLY A 153 19.84 1.28 -12.17
C GLY A 153 20.91 0.79 -11.20
N ASN A 154 21.75 1.68 -10.64
CA ASN A 154 22.86 1.33 -9.74
C ASN A 154 22.63 1.78 -8.29
N SER A 155 21.49 2.41 -8.01
CA SER A 155 21.12 2.83 -6.66
C SER A 155 20.93 1.63 -5.73
N GLU A 156 21.18 1.83 -4.43
CA GLU A 156 21.06 0.76 -3.43
C GLU A 156 19.64 0.19 -3.38
N GLY A 157 18.63 1.06 -3.52
CA GLY A 157 17.24 0.66 -3.62
C GLY A 157 16.95 -0.19 -4.87
N CYS A 158 17.55 0.15 -6.02
CA CYS A 158 17.42 -0.65 -7.24
C CYS A 158 18.03 -2.05 -7.08
N GLU A 159 19.25 -2.13 -6.54
CA GLU A 159 19.92 -3.42 -6.31
C GLU A 159 19.14 -4.31 -5.34
N ALA A 160 18.55 -3.73 -4.28
CA ALA A 160 17.67 -4.46 -3.39
C ALA A 160 16.43 -5.02 -4.11
N VAL A 161 15.79 -4.22 -4.99
CA VAL A 161 14.64 -4.67 -5.79
C VAL A 161 15.02 -5.79 -6.75
N LYS A 162 16.15 -5.68 -7.46
CA LYS A 162 16.65 -6.73 -8.36
C LYS A 162 16.90 -8.04 -7.62
N LYS A 163 17.55 -7.98 -6.45
CA LYS A 163 17.81 -9.17 -5.62
C LYS A 163 16.52 -9.83 -5.12
N ILE A 164 15.53 -9.03 -4.73
CA ILE A 164 14.21 -9.54 -4.34
C ILE A 164 13.54 -10.25 -5.53
N TRP A 165 13.64 -9.67 -6.73
CA TRP A 165 13.13 -10.29 -7.96
C TRP A 165 13.81 -11.62 -8.27
N GLU A 166 15.13 -11.71 -8.18
CA GLU A 166 15.88 -12.96 -8.36
C GLU A 166 15.43 -14.04 -7.36
N ASN A 167 15.30 -13.68 -6.08
CA ASN A 167 14.80 -14.58 -5.05
C ASN A 167 13.37 -15.06 -5.35
N LEU A 168 12.52 -14.17 -5.87
CA LEU A 168 11.13 -14.47 -6.24
C LEU A 168 11.07 -15.47 -7.40
N VAL A 169 11.82 -15.21 -8.46
CA VAL A 169 11.91 -16.08 -9.64
C VAL A 169 12.37 -17.49 -9.22
N GLN A 170 13.45 -17.58 -8.44
CA GLN A 170 13.93 -18.87 -7.90
C GLN A 170 12.88 -19.58 -7.05
N ARG A 171 12.13 -18.85 -6.22
CA ARG A 171 11.13 -19.43 -5.31
C ARG A 171 9.90 -19.96 -6.03
N LEU A 172 9.50 -19.28 -7.10
CA LEU A 172 8.34 -19.61 -7.92
C LEU A 172 8.66 -20.54 -9.08
N GLU A 173 9.94 -20.91 -9.25
CA GLU A 173 10.42 -21.73 -10.38
C GLU A 173 10.06 -21.12 -11.75
N LEU A 174 10.16 -19.78 -11.84
CA LEU A 174 9.92 -19.01 -13.07
C LEU A 174 11.17 -18.87 -13.93
#